data_AF-A0A2C9JQP5-F1
#
_entry.id   AF-A0A2C9JQP5-F1
#
_cell.length_a   1.000
_cell.length_b   1.000
_cell.length_c   1.000
_cell.angle_alpha   90.00
_cell.angle_beta   90.00
_cell.angle_gamma   90.00
#
_symmetry.space_group_name_H-M   'P 1'
#
loop_
_entity.id
_entity.type
_entity.pdbx_description
1 polymer ?
#
loop_
_entity_poly.entity_id
_entity_poly.type
_entity_poly.pdbx_seq_one_letter_code
_entity_poly.pdbx_strand_id
1 'polypeptide(L)'
;MAQMFLPWWIIFLFFEQGDFKSQKEAAWAITNLTSGGTVEQISYVVQCGALKPLCDLLASKDTKLLHVLLDGVSNILQAADKVGQVEGISSMLEEVGGLDKIEQLQNHENQQVYKKAYDIIEKYFSEEGEDESLVPQAGAEANQYQFNTENIQNQSQGFSF
;
A
#
# COMPACT_ATOMS: atom_id res chain seq x y z
N MET A 1 22.70 6.48 -20.59
CA MET A 1 23.33 5.18 -20.28
C MET A 1 23.67 5.10 -18.78
N ALA A 2 22.67 5.25 -17.90
CA ALA A 2 22.85 5.11 -16.45
C ALA A 2 21.58 4.54 -15.78
N GLN A 3 20.78 3.79 -16.53
CA GLN A 3 19.73 2.95 -15.99
C GLN A 3 20.32 1.54 -15.91
N MET A 4 19.93 0.77 -14.88
CA MET A 4 20.09 -0.69 -14.85
C MET A 4 21.37 -1.25 -14.20
N PHE A 5 21.70 -0.80 -12.99
CA PHE A 5 22.32 -1.76 -12.06
C PHE A 5 21.70 -1.78 -10.67
N LEU A 6 20.93 -0.79 -10.23
CA LEU A 6 20.50 -0.59 -8.83
C LEU A 6 19.76 -1.71 -8.06
N PRO A 7 19.15 -2.78 -8.63
CA PRO A 7 18.27 -3.63 -7.80
C PRO A 7 18.98 -4.40 -6.67
N TRP A 8 20.14 -4.99 -6.90
CA TRP A 8 20.68 -6.00 -5.96
C TRP A 8 21.47 -5.43 -4.76
N TRP A 9 22.16 -4.30 -4.94
CA TRP A 9 23.07 -3.71 -3.94
C TRP A 9 22.31 -2.85 -2.94
N ILE A 10 21.21 -2.22 -3.35
CA ILE A 10 20.31 -1.52 -2.44
C ILE A 10 19.64 -2.53 -1.48
N ILE A 11 19.16 -3.67 -2.00
CA ILE A 11 18.56 -4.74 -1.19
C ILE A 11 19.61 -5.37 -0.26
N PHE A 12 20.82 -5.60 -0.75
CA PHE A 12 21.94 -6.13 0.06
C PHE A 12 22.34 -5.17 1.19
N LEU A 13 22.40 -3.85 0.94
CA LEU A 13 22.62 -2.83 1.98
C LEU A 13 21.45 -2.75 2.98
N PHE A 14 20.23 -3.09 2.57
CA PHE A 14 19.05 -3.10 3.44
C PHE A 14 19.01 -4.32 4.36
N PHE A 15 19.46 -5.49 3.87
CA PHE A 15 19.35 -6.77 4.57
C PHE A 15 20.59 -7.17 5.38
N GLU A 16 21.81 -6.80 4.97
CA GLU A 16 23.02 -7.15 5.71
C GLU A 16 23.58 -5.97 6.52
N GLN A 17 23.33 -5.96 7.83
CA GLN A 17 24.16 -5.38 8.91
C GLN A 17 24.84 -4.02 8.64
N GLY A 18 24.26 -3.15 7.80
CA GLY A 18 24.81 -1.83 7.54
C GLY A 18 24.56 -0.89 8.70
N ASP A 19 25.57 -0.10 9.08
CA ASP A 19 25.39 1.04 10.00
C ASP A 19 24.20 1.90 9.56
N PHE A 20 23.55 2.60 10.49
CA PHE A 20 22.39 3.47 10.23
C PHE A 20 22.57 4.44 9.04
N LYS A 21 23.81 4.81 8.73
CA LYS A 21 24.17 5.62 7.56
C LYS A 21 23.91 4.88 6.23
N SER A 22 24.25 3.60 6.14
CA SER A 22 24.01 2.76 4.95
C SER A 22 22.51 2.55 4.71
N GLN A 23 21.73 2.36 5.78
CA GLN A 23 20.27 2.24 5.69
C GLN A 23 19.62 3.52 5.15
N LYS A 24 20.13 4.70 5.52
CA LYS A 24 19.68 5.98 4.97
C LYS A 24 19.92 6.08 3.47
N GLU A 25 21.12 5.74 3.00
CA GLU A 25 21.44 5.76 1.57
C GLU A 25 20.57 4.78 0.79
N ALA A 26 20.31 3.60 1.36
CA ALA A 26 19.40 2.62 0.76
C ALA A 26 17.96 3.15 0.67
N ALA A 27 17.43 3.77 1.73
CA ALA A 27 16.12 4.40 1.73
C ALA A 27 16.00 5.53 0.70
N TRP A 28 17.05 6.35 0.58
CA TRP A 28 17.15 7.38 -0.47
C TRP A 28 17.11 6.78 -1.87
N ALA A 29 17.85 5.69 -2.09
CA ALA A 29 17.89 5.03 -3.39
C ALA A 29 16.55 4.41 -3.77
N ILE A 30 15.81 3.82 -2.82
CA ILE A 30 14.44 3.32 -3.04
C ILE A 30 13.47 4.47 -3.32
N THR A 31 13.57 5.58 -2.59
CA THR A 31 12.69 6.74 -2.80
C THR A 31 12.92 7.35 -4.19
N ASN A 32 14.17 7.43 -4.63
CA ASN A 32 14.52 7.86 -5.98
C ASN A 32 14.01 6.89 -7.05
N LEU A 33 14.14 5.58 -6.81
CA LEU A 33 13.61 4.56 -7.71
C LEU A 33 12.09 4.65 -7.82
N THR A 34 11.37 4.83 -6.71
CA THR A 34 9.90 4.90 -6.70
C THR A 34 9.38 6.21 -7.28
N SER A 35 10.16 7.29 -7.23
CA SER A 35 9.80 8.57 -7.84
C SER A 35 9.89 8.58 -9.38
N GLY A 36 10.78 7.78 -9.98
CA GLY A 36 11.06 7.82 -11.43
C GLY A 36 11.00 6.47 -12.14
N GLY A 37 10.77 5.37 -11.42
CA GLY A 37 10.71 4.02 -11.94
C GLY A 37 9.36 3.67 -12.53
N THR A 38 9.33 2.60 -13.32
CA THR A 38 8.07 2.04 -13.83
C THR A 38 7.34 1.28 -12.73
N VAL A 39 6.02 1.09 -12.86
CA VAL A 39 5.23 0.34 -11.87
C VAL A 39 5.77 -1.08 -11.69
N GLU A 40 6.26 -1.71 -12.75
CA GLU A 40 6.89 -3.03 -12.72
C GLU A 40 8.16 -3.05 -11.85
N GLN A 41 9.01 -2.01 -11.95
CA GLN A 41 10.22 -1.89 -11.12
C GLN A 41 9.87 -1.69 -9.65
N ILE A 42 8.83 -0.91 -9.37
CA ILE A 42 8.35 -0.65 -8.02
C ILE A 42 7.79 -1.94 -7.41
N SER A 43 6.93 -2.65 -8.14
CA SER A 43 6.37 -3.94 -7.72
C SER A 43 7.48 -4.97 -7.46
N TYR A 44 8.50 -5.04 -8.33
CA TYR A 44 9.65 -5.93 -8.13
C TYR A 44 10.41 -5.63 -6.83
N VAL A 45 10.64 -4.35 -6.50
CA VAL A 45 11.32 -3.97 -5.26
C VAL A 45 10.49 -4.29 -4.02
N VAL A 46 9.17 -4.11 -4.10
CA VAL A 46 8.25 -4.53 -3.03
C VAL A 46 8.31 -6.05 -2.83
N GLN A 47 8.23 -6.83 -3.92
CA GLN A 47 8.33 -8.29 -3.87
C GLN A 47 9.67 -8.79 -3.31
N CYS A 48 10.73 -8.01 -3.47
CA CYS A 48 12.04 -8.28 -2.86
C CYS A 48 12.10 -7.99 -1.35
N GLY A 49 11.00 -7.61 -0.72
CA GLY A 49 10.91 -7.39 0.73
C GLY A 49 11.40 -6.02 1.20
N ALA A 50 11.46 -5.03 0.31
CA ALA A 50 11.93 -3.69 0.66
C ALA A 50 10.98 -2.91 1.61
N LEU A 51 9.71 -3.29 1.69
CA LEU A 51 8.71 -2.62 2.54
C LEU A 51 9.06 -2.70 4.02
N LYS A 52 9.33 -3.91 4.54
CA LYS A 52 9.58 -4.13 5.97
C LYS A 52 10.65 -3.19 6.53
N PRO A 53 11.86 -3.12 5.95
CA PRO A 53 12.90 -2.33 6.56
C PRO A 53 12.74 -0.83 6.24
N LEU A 54 12.04 -0.45 5.16
CA LEU A 54 11.62 0.93 4.93
C LEU A 54 10.65 1.39 6.04
N CYS A 55 9.69 0.55 6.41
CA CYS A 55 8.79 0.79 7.53
C CYS A 55 9.54 0.81 8.87
N ASP A 56 10.58 0.00 9.08
CA ASP A 56 11.39 0.07 10.31
C ASP A 56 12.11 1.40 10.50
N LEU A 57 12.53 2.03 9.40
CA LEU A 57 13.15 3.36 9.45
C LEU A 57 12.16 4.50 9.75
N LEU A 58 10.84 4.28 9.60
CA LEU A 58 9.82 5.26 10.00
C LEU A 58 9.79 5.53 11.52
N ALA A 59 10.40 4.66 12.33
CA ALA A 59 10.59 4.89 13.77
C ALA A 59 11.78 5.82 14.10
N SER A 60 12.49 6.33 13.08
CA SER A 60 13.62 7.24 13.26
C SER A 60 13.19 8.63 13.74
N LYS A 61 14.05 9.28 14.54
CA LYS A 61 13.85 10.68 14.98
C LYS A 61 14.30 11.72 13.95
N ASP A 62 14.88 11.27 12.84
CA ASP A 62 15.38 12.18 11.80
C ASP A 62 14.23 12.63 10.89
N THR A 63 13.73 13.85 11.12
CA THR A 63 12.63 14.44 10.35
C THR A 63 12.89 14.46 8.84
N LYS A 64 14.14 14.69 8.40
CA LYS A 64 14.45 14.70 6.96
C LYS A 64 14.32 13.30 6.37
N LEU A 65 14.76 12.29 7.11
CA LEU A 65 14.60 10.90 6.72
C LEU A 65 13.11 10.52 6.66
N LEU A 66 12.32 10.93 7.67
CA LEU A 66 10.87 10.66 7.68
C LEU A 66 10.16 11.23 6.45
N HIS A 67 10.51 12.43 6.00
CA HIS A 67 9.97 12.98 4.75
C HIS A 67 10.26 12.07 3.55
N VAL A 68 11.52 11.67 3.39
CA VAL A 68 11.96 10.80 2.29
C VAL A 68 11.25 9.44 2.33
N LEU A 69 11.13 8.85 3.52
CA LEU A 69 10.45 7.56 3.69
C LEU A 69 8.95 7.65 3.39
N LEU A 70 8.26 8.68 3.89
CA LEU A 70 6.84 8.89 3.61
C LEU A 70 6.59 9.15 2.11
N ASP A 71 7.49 9.89 1.45
CA ASP A 71 7.44 10.06 -0.01
C ASP A 71 7.61 8.72 -0.73
N GLY A 72 8.55 7.89 -0.28
CA GLY A 72 8.74 6.53 -0.80
C GLY A 72 7.49 5.66 -0.66
N VAL A 73 6.87 5.62 0.52
CA VAL A 73 5.62 4.88 0.76
C VAL A 73 4.50 5.40 -0.14
N SER A 74 4.31 6.72 -0.19
CA SER A 74 3.27 7.34 -1.03
C SER A 74 3.45 7.01 -2.52
N ASN A 75 4.70 7.00 -3.01
CA ASN A 75 5.00 6.66 -4.40
C ASN A 75 4.71 5.19 -4.70
N ILE A 76 5.02 4.28 -3.76
CA ILE A 76 4.72 2.85 -3.88
C ILE A 76 3.21 2.64 -3.97
N LEU A 77 2.43 3.24 -3.06
CA LEU A 77 0.97 3.14 -3.06
C LEU A 77 0.36 3.76 -4.32
N GLN A 78 0.86 4.92 -4.77
CA GLN A 78 0.38 5.53 -6.01
C GLN A 78 0.74 4.70 -7.25
N ALA A 79 1.87 4.01 -7.25
CA ALA A 79 2.21 3.08 -8.33
C ALA A 79 1.26 1.88 -8.33
N ALA A 80 0.92 1.35 -7.16
CA ALA A 80 -0.06 0.28 -6.99
C ALA A 80 -1.46 0.68 -7.46
N ASP A 81 -1.87 1.93 -7.18
CA ASP A 81 -3.12 2.57 -7.61
C ASP A 81 -3.28 2.53 -9.14
N LYS A 82 -2.20 2.85 -9.86
CA LYS A 82 -2.19 2.82 -11.33
C LYS A 82 -2.39 1.44 -11.95
N VAL A 83 -2.12 0.36 -11.21
CA VAL A 83 -2.26 -1.03 -11.69
C VAL A 83 -3.39 -1.78 -10.99
N GLY A 84 -4.17 -1.10 -10.14
CA GLY A 84 -5.25 -1.72 -9.37
C GLY A 84 -4.77 -2.77 -8.36
N GLN A 85 -3.55 -2.62 -7.83
CA GLN A 85 -2.96 -3.52 -6.82
C GLN A 85 -2.79 -2.84 -5.46
N VAL A 86 -3.56 -1.78 -5.17
CA VAL A 86 -3.49 -1.06 -3.89
C VAL A 86 -3.76 -2.02 -2.73
N GLU A 87 -4.83 -2.81 -2.81
CA GLU A 87 -5.22 -3.74 -1.75
C GLU A 87 -4.09 -4.68 -1.34
N GLY A 88 -3.37 -5.25 -2.32
CA GLY A 88 -2.26 -6.15 -2.04
C GLY A 88 -1.06 -5.45 -1.40
N ILE A 89 -0.78 -4.21 -1.81
CA ILE A 89 0.32 -3.42 -1.26
C ILE A 89 -0.02 -2.87 0.12
N SER A 90 -1.26 -2.41 0.33
CA SER A 90 -1.79 -1.99 1.63
C SER A 90 -1.77 -3.16 2.63
N SER A 91 -2.25 -4.34 2.23
CA SER A 91 -2.19 -5.55 3.06
C SER A 91 -0.75 -5.87 3.48
N MET A 92 0.19 -5.87 2.52
CA MET A 92 1.60 -6.09 2.85
C MET A 92 2.17 -5.01 3.78
N LEU A 93 1.72 -3.76 3.67
CA LEU A 93 2.15 -2.66 4.53
C LEU A 93 1.64 -2.84 5.97
N GLU A 94 0.43 -3.36 6.14
CA GLU A 94 -0.14 -3.72 7.44
C GLU A 94 0.59 -4.90 8.07
N GLU A 95 0.84 -5.97 7.30
CA GLU A 95 1.54 -7.17 7.79
C GLU A 95 2.95 -6.87 8.32
N VAL A 96 3.62 -5.86 7.75
CA VAL A 96 4.97 -5.44 8.21
C VAL A 96 4.93 -4.43 9.37
N GLY A 97 3.74 -4.08 9.88
CA GLY A 97 3.54 -3.06 10.91
C GLY A 97 3.88 -1.65 10.42
N GLY A 98 3.69 -1.40 9.12
CA GLY A 98 3.91 -0.10 8.50
C GLY A 98 2.80 0.89 8.82
N LEU A 99 1.54 0.43 8.81
CA LEU A 99 0.38 1.26 9.13
C LEU A 99 0.48 1.85 10.53
N ASP A 100 0.73 1.02 11.56
CA ASP A 100 0.86 1.48 12.96
C ASP A 100 1.90 2.61 13.11
N LYS A 101 3.00 2.54 12.36
CA LYS A 101 4.07 3.53 12.40
C LYS A 101 3.66 4.83 11.70
N ILE A 102 2.93 4.74 10.60
CA ILE A 102 2.41 5.91 9.90
C ILE A 102 1.35 6.61 10.77
N GLU A 103 0.50 5.86 11.46
CA GLU A 103 -0.45 6.41 12.43
C GLU A 103 0.26 7.12 13.58
N GLN A 104 1.34 6.55 14.12
CA GLN A 104 2.14 7.22 15.15
C GLN A 104 2.72 8.55 14.66
N LEU A 105 3.10 8.64 13.38
CA LEU A 105 3.61 9.87 12.76
C LEU A 105 2.54 10.97 12.64
N GLN A 106 1.26 10.66 12.81
CA GLN A 106 0.21 11.69 12.92
C GLN A 106 0.30 12.49 14.24
N ASN A 107 1.05 12.02 15.24
CA ASN A 107 1.31 12.78 16.47
C ASN A 107 2.67 13.51 16.43
N HIS A 108 3.33 13.56 15.27
CA HIS A 108 4.67 14.13 15.15
C HIS A 108 4.65 15.67 15.20
N GLU A 109 5.59 16.27 15.93
CA GLU A 109 5.68 17.73 16.14
C GLU A 109 5.83 18.52 14.83
N ASN A 110 6.45 17.90 13.83
CA ASN A 110 6.57 18.48 12.49
C ASN A 110 5.26 18.33 11.70
N GLN A 111 4.62 19.48 11.42
CA GLN A 111 3.36 19.56 10.69
C GLN A 111 3.40 18.94 9.27
N GLN A 112 4.54 18.98 8.58
CA GLN A 112 4.66 18.38 7.25
C GLN A 112 4.72 16.84 7.31
N VAL A 113 5.35 16.28 8.35
CA VAL A 113 5.36 14.83 8.59
C VAL A 113 3.95 14.36 8.93
N TYR A 114 3.28 15.06 9.87
CA TYR A 114 1.88 14.84 10.20
C TYR A 114 0.99 14.81 8.95
N LYS A 115 1.07 15.88 8.15
CA LYS A 115 0.21 16.03 6.99
C LYS A 115 0.41 14.90 5.98
N LYS A 116 1.66 14.52 5.69
CA LYS A 116 1.94 13.40 4.78
C LYS A 116 1.41 12.07 5.31
N ALA A 117 1.57 11.80 6.60
CA ALA A 117 1.04 10.59 7.22
C ALA A 117 -0.50 10.56 7.18
N TYR A 118 -1.14 11.70 7.45
CA TYR A 118 -2.59 11.89 7.32
C TYR A 118 -3.06 11.61 5.90
N ASP A 119 -2.46 12.26 4.89
CA ASP A 119 -2.85 12.12 3.49
C ASP A 119 -2.73 10.65 3.00
N ILE A 120 -1.74 9.89 3.49
CA ILE A 120 -1.57 8.47 3.15
C ILE A 120 -2.69 7.62 3.76
N ILE A 121 -3.01 7.82 5.04
CA ILE A 121 -4.06 7.08 5.73
C ILE A 121 -5.44 7.41 5.15
N GLU A 122 -5.72 8.70 4.95
CA GLU A 122 -6.96 9.20 4.36
C GLU A 122 -7.20 8.57 2.98
N LYS A 123 -6.15 8.50 2.14
CA LYS A 123 -6.31 8.04 0.76
C LYS A 123 -6.34 6.52 0.59
N TYR A 124 -5.56 5.76 1.35
CA TYR A 124 -5.32 4.34 1.06
C TYR A 124 -5.78 3.38 2.16
N PHE A 125 -6.10 3.87 3.36
CA PHE A 125 -6.44 3.04 4.53
C PHE A 125 -7.75 3.46 5.21
N SER A 126 -8.45 4.47 4.69
CA SER A 126 -9.75 4.87 5.23
C SER A 126 -10.85 3.97 4.67
N GLU A 127 -11.75 3.52 5.55
CA GLU A 127 -12.86 2.59 5.24
C GLU A 127 -13.83 3.07 4.14
N GLU A 128 -13.72 4.32 3.66
CA GLU A 128 -14.56 4.83 2.56
C GLU A 128 -14.20 4.27 1.16
N GLY A 129 -13.14 3.45 1.05
CA GLY A 129 -12.71 2.82 -0.21
C GLY A 129 -13.29 1.42 -0.48
N GLU A 130 -13.99 0.79 0.47
CA GLU A 130 -14.54 -0.56 0.28
C GLU A 130 -15.88 -0.60 -0.50
N ASP A 131 -16.41 0.54 -0.95
CA ASP A 131 -17.78 0.59 -1.52
C ASP A 131 -17.91 1.30 -2.88
N GLU A 132 -16.88 1.25 -3.73
CA GLU A 132 -17.05 1.61 -5.16
C GLU A 132 -17.34 0.41 -6.07
N SER A 133 -17.42 -0.82 -5.53
CA SER A 133 -17.83 -2.02 -6.29
C SER A 133 -19.28 -2.49 -6.04
N LEU A 134 -20.03 -1.86 -5.13
CA LEU A 134 -21.46 -2.13 -4.97
C LEU A 134 -22.32 -0.98 -5.50
N VAL A 135 -22.03 -0.47 -6.70
CA VAL A 135 -23.05 0.25 -7.45
C VAL A 135 -24.11 -0.78 -7.89
N PRO A 136 -25.32 -0.85 -7.31
CA PRO A 136 -26.41 -1.49 -8.02
C PRO A 136 -26.58 -0.67 -9.30
N GLN A 137 -26.38 -1.32 -10.43
CA GLN A 137 -26.64 -0.73 -11.73
C GLN A 137 -28.12 -0.39 -11.76
N ALA A 138 -28.45 0.87 -11.44
CA ALA A 138 -29.79 1.40 -11.56
C ALA A 138 -30.07 1.43 -13.06
N GLY A 139 -30.63 0.33 -13.56
CA GLY A 139 -31.32 0.30 -14.84
C GLY A 139 -32.38 1.39 -14.77
N ALA A 140 -32.13 2.47 -15.50
CA ALA A 140 -33.13 3.47 -15.76
C ALA A 140 -34.21 2.78 -16.59
N GLU A 141 -35.23 2.23 -15.91
CA GLU A 141 -36.60 2.02 -16.37
C GLU A 141 -37.38 1.18 -15.36
N ALA A 142 -38.23 1.87 -14.60
CA ALA A 142 -39.48 1.39 -14.02
C ALA A 142 -39.49 0.04 -13.28
N ASN A 143 -39.42 0.14 -11.94
CA ASN A 143 -40.42 -0.48 -11.06
C ASN A 143 -40.66 -2.01 -11.22
N GLN A 144 -39.64 -2.85 -11.01
CA GLN A 144 -39.85 -4.26 -10.68
C GLN A 144 -38.62 -4.86 -9.97
N TYR A 145 -38.71 -5.09 -8.66
CA TYR A 145 -37.76 -5.97 -7.96
C TYR A 145 -38.07 -7.41 -8.38
N GLN A 146 -37.22 -8.02 -9.20
CA GLN A 146 -37.34 -9.41 -9.59
C GLN A 146 -36.36 -10.27 -8.79
N PHE A 147 -36.86 -10.98 -7.79
CA PHE A 147 -36.12 -12.04 -7.10
C PHE A 147 -35.91 -13.20 -8.08
N ASN A 148 -34.68 -13.38 -8.56
CA ASN A 148 -34.34 -14.53 -9.39
C ASN A 148 -34.30 -15.80 -8.51
N THR A 149 -35.38 -16.58 -8.53
CA THR A 149 -35.51 -17.88 -7.85
C THR A 149 -35.27 -19.04 -8.81
N GLU A 150 -34.33 -18.89 -9.73
CA GLU A 150 -33.88 -20.00 -10.59
C GLU A 150 -32.74 -20.79 -9.91
N ASN A 151 -33.08 -21.44 -8.80
CA ASN A 151 -32.43 -22.69 -8.39
C ASN A 151 -33.22 -23.53 -7.36
N ILE A 152 -34.54 -23.34 -7.23
CA ILE A 152 -35.40 -24.27 -6.45
C ILE A 152 -36.03 -25.28 -7.41
N GLN A 153 -35.20 -26.09 -8.05
CA GLN A 153 -35.61 -27.33 -8.71
C GLN A 153 -34.60 -28.45 -8.49
N ASN A 154 -34.20 -28.69 -7.23
CA ASN A 154 -33.91 -30.06 -6.80
C ASN A 154 -33.83 -30.15 -5.28
N GLN A 155 -34.94 -30.57 -4.64
CA GLN A 155 -34.99 -31.50 -3.51
C GLN A 155 -36.43 -31.50 -2.96
N SER A 156 -37.33 -32.09 -3.73
CA SER A 156 -38.40 -32.86 -3.11
C SER A 156 -37.72 -34.06 -2.46
N GLN A 157 -37.68 -34.11 -1.13
CA GLN A 157 -38.07 -35.26 -0.33
C GLN A 157 -37.83 -35.01 1.17
N GLY A 158 -38.92 -35.02 1.94
CA GLY A 158 -38.93 -35.69 3.24
C GLY A 158 -38.94 -34.81 4.48
N PHE A 159 -40.14 -34.43 4.95
CA PHE A 159 -40.49 -34.51 6.38
C PHE A 159 -41.97 -34.88 6.50
N SER A 160 -42.26 -36.06 7.07
CA SER A 160 -43.60 -36.41 7.59
C SER A 160 -43.70 -35.96 9.03
N PHE A 161 -44.87 -35.44 9.40
CA PHE A 161 -45.27 -35.16 10.78
C PHE A 161 -45.37 -36.44 11.62
#